data_AF-A0A1E4SXI7-F1
#
_entry.id   AF-A0A1E4SXI7-F1
#
_cell.length_a   1.000
_cell.length_b   1.000
_cell.length_c   1.000
_cell.angle_alpha   90.00
_cell.angle_beta   90.00
_cell.angle_gamma   90.00
#
_symmetry.space_group_name_H-M   'P 1'
#
loop_
_entity.id
_entity.type
_entity.pdbx_description
1 polymer ?
#
loop_
_entity_poly.entity_id
_entity_poly.type
_entity_poly.pdbx_seq_one_letter_code
_entity_poly.pdbx_strand_id
1 'polypeptide(L)'
;MVTLKAASFGDIASSSFLVWRLSLAGIITVVVGSSCINQSDSSIHWSSNKYGESDYKPSHVVKIPSDLNSLNGKIDFFDLLLVDCGNLERLELLAKHVKPFVNEATIILVNSQYSTGLEDTFSGFFPKSCVFGIICDADVRVVTAKGVNSYYHRGLNVTTVVGSTLDNNNSVSKALQESSLVNSKLNGFLEALKSSEVYPCYVIPKGVNPTLRSQSWKRITSFISLEVLLVVYGTLDLTNKLSLAIGMGALSDILAVGRADGVLGLPSDKDFNLQKSLYDTMVKEHNQKYPCSFIKTAANPQSTVSSKDKAKDISTCVHNFDKGYEDHIAISLKRVISLAERYGLKLSYIECIYSFFIQIEKIQKDKQYDWLKQESIKTNNQHWQPTPSTSRTNFSQEQPPFQQQQLPFYPVQNYPSQQMQQQQYQAPIDSRQQILLTGQPIYYSQNAIYSAPPRAQMAPINYNYNDKYVSTNLISIHPRFHDSSSGSSTPSVQSSSQVIHPMKSSIYRKTSTSTIQSGDSLTKSQQSMYEYANVNNILDDTTSRFGEVDTVEAMSTLGLEESKN
;
A
#
# COMPACT_ATOMS: atom_id res chain seq x y z
N MET A 1 -0.85 -36.29 -13.71
CA MET A 1 -0.86 -34.81 -13.79
C MET A 1 0.57 -34.33 -13.65
N VAL A 2 1.03 -33.42 -14.51
CA VAL A 2 2.32 -32.73 -14.28
C VAL A 2 2.10 -31.76 -13.12
N THR A 3 2.84 -31.96 -12.04
CA THR A 3 2.77 -31.07 -10.87
C THR A 3 3.44 -29.74 -11.21
N LEU A 4 2.68 -28.65 -11.13
CA LEU A 4 3.21 -27.30 -11.37
C LEU A 4 4.18 -26.89 -10.26
N LYS A 5 5.17 -26.07 -10.62
CA LYS A 5 6.12 -25.43 -9.70
C LYS A 5 5.90 -23.92 -9.69
N ALA A 6 5.51 -23.38 -8.53
CA ALA A 6 5.26 -21.96 -8.33
C ALA A 6 6.23 -21.35 -7.32
N ALA A 7 6.69 -20.13 -7.58
CA ALA A 7 7.46 -19.34 -6.63
C ALA A 7 6.80 -18.00 -6.32
N SER A 8 6.74 -17.60 -5.04
CA SER A 8 6.47 -16.21 -4.65
C SER A 8 7.75 -15.50 -4.25
N PHE A 9 7.83 -14.23 -4.66
CA PHE A 9 8.92 -13.33 -4.29
C PHE A 9 8.37 -12.10 -3.59
N GLY A 10 9.05 -11.69 -2.53
CA GLY A 10 8.69 -10.55 -1.71
C GLY A 10 7.94 -10.97 -0.44
N ASP A 11 7.81 -10.02 0.48
CA ASP A 11 7.13 -10.25 1.77
C ASP A 11 5.67 -9.78 1.77
N ILE A 12 5.15 -9.42 0.59
CA ILE A 12 3.81 -8.88 0.43
C ILE A 12 2.78 -10.00 0.57
N ALA A 13 1.83 -9.77 1.48
CA ALA A 13 0.97 -10.82 2.02
C ALA A 13 0.00 -11.45 0.99
N SER A 14 -0.42 -10.72 -0.04
CA SER A 14 -1.31 -11.23 -1.10
C SER A 14 -0.65 -12.33 -1.94
N SER A 15 0.64 -12.20 -2.23
CA SER A 15 1.39 -13.19 -3.00
C SER A 15 1.66 -14.45 -2.16
N SER A 16 1.99 -14.28 -0.88
CA SER A 16 2.09 -15.38 0.09
C SER A 16 0.77 -16.13 0.26
N PHE A 17 -0.36 -15.41 0.26
CA PHE A 17 -1.69 -16.02 0.30
C PHE A 17 -1.93 -16.93 -0.90
N LEU A 18 -1.68 -16.45 -2.12
CA LEU A 18 -1.87 -17.26 -3.32
C LEU A 18 -1.03 -18.54 -3.28
N VAL A 19 0.25 -18.45 -2.89
CA VAL A 19 1.12 -19.63 -2.80
C VAL A 19 0.67 -20.63 -1.73
N TRP A 20 0.21 -20.15 -0.57
CA TRP A 20 -0.42 -21.02 0.43
C TRP A 20 -1.60 -21.78 -0.17
N ARG A 21 -2.52 -21.10 -0.87
CA ARG A 21 -3.69 -21.75 -1.48
C ARG A 21 -3.30 -22.74 -2.57
N LEU A 22 -2.33 -22.40 -3.43
CA LEU A 22 -1.79 -23.32 -4.44
C LEU A 22 -1.20 -24.59 -3.84
N SER A 23 -0.54 -24.50 -2.67
CA SER A 23 0.05 -25.67 -2.00
C SER A 23 -0.99 -26.73 -1.62
N LEU A 24 -2.21 -26.30 -1.25
CA LEU A 24 -3.32 -27.20 -0.92
C LEU A 24 -3.84 -27.97 -2.13
N ALA A 25 -3.59 -27.45 -3.34
CA ALA A 25 -3.89 -28.12 -4.59
C ALA A 25 -2.73 -29.01 -5.08
N GLY A 26 -1.71 -29.25 -4.25
CA GLY A 26 -0.58 -30.12 -4.55
C GLY A 26 0.49 -29.49 -5.44
N ILE A 27 0.49 -28.17 -5.63
CA ILE A 27 1.53 -27.46 -6.37
C ILE A 27 2.81 -27.38 -5.53
N ILE A 28 3.97 -27.61 -6.16
CA ILE A 28 5.28 -27.42 -5.52
C ILE A 28 5.50 -25.92 -5.35
N THR A 29 5.74 -25.49 -4.12
CA THR A 29 5.80 -24.07 -3.77
C THR A 29 7.16 -23.67 -3.23
N VAL A 30 7.67 -22.55 -3.73
CA VAL A 30 8.89 -21.90 -3.24
C VAL A 30 8.55 -20.52 -2.73
N VAL A 31 8.93 -20.22 -1.48
CA VAL A 31 8.74 -18.89 -0.90
C VAL A 31 10.10 -18.23 -0.75
N VAL A 32 10.23 -17.02 -1.28
CA VAL A 32 11.48 -16.25 -1.29
C VAL A 32 11.32 -14.93 -0.55
N GLY A 33 12.02 -14.78 0.57
CA GLY A 33 12.13 -13.51 1.29
C GLY A 33 10.95 -13.13 2.18
N SER A 34 10.16 -14.09 2.65
CA SER A 34 9.08 -13.80 3.60
C SER A 34 9.58 -13.71 5.05
N SER A 35 9.09 -12.70 5.79
CA SER A 35 9.36 -12.52 7.23
C SER A 35 8.49 -13.39 8.13
N CYS A 36 7.44 -14.03 7.60
CA CYS A 36 6.54 -14.92 8.33
C CYS A 36 7.02 -16.38 8.38
N ILE A 37 8.17 -16.69 7.79
CA ILE A 37 8.75 -18.03 7.87
C ILE A 37 9.32 -18.25 9.27
N ASN A 38 8.81 -19.27 9.96
CA ASN A 38 9.39 -19.73 11.20
C ASN A 38 10.75 -20.39 10.96
N GLN A 39 11.78 -19.91 11.67
CA GLN A 39 13.14 -20.40 11.53
C GLN A 39 13.32 -21.83 12.01
N SER A 40 12.49 -22.32 12.95
CA SER A 40 12.66 -23.65 13.54
C SER A 40 12.24 -24.79 12.60
N ASP A 41 11.17 -24.59 11.82
CA ASP A 41 10.55 -25.66 11.02
C ASP A 41 10.21 -25.25 9.57
N SER A 42 10.54 -24.01 9.18
CA SER A 42 10.23 -23.42 7.88
C SER A 42 8.73 -23.39 7.56
N SER A 43 7.87 -23.40 8.58
CA SER A 43 6.42 -23.22 8.44
C SER A 43 6.03 -21.75 8.44
N ILE A 44 4.84 -21.47 7.93
CA ILE A 44 4.19 -20.17 7.96
C ILE A 44 2.81 -20.37 8.56
N HIS A 45 2.55 -19.71 9.69
CA HIS A 45 1.26 -19.78 10.35
C HIS A 45 0.26 -18.82 9.70
N TRP A 46 -0.95 -19.31 9.46
CA TRP A 46 -2.07 -18.59 8.87
C TRP A 46 -3.29 -18.65 9.78
N SER A 47 -3.82 -17.47 10.12
CA SER A 47 -5.13 -17.31 10.74
C SER A 47 -6.08 -16.67 9.73
N SER A 48 -7.23 -17.29 9.47
CA SER A 48 -8.19 -16.79 8.50
C SER A 48 -9.62 -16.85 8.99
N ASN A 49 -10.39 -15.76 8.80
CA ASN A 49 -11.82 -15.75 9.07
C ASN A 49 -12.60 -16.74 8.18
N LYS A 50 -12.15 -16.94 6.92
CA LYS A 50 -12.74 -17.90 5.98
C LYS A 50 -12.23 -19.34 6.16
N TYR A 51 -10.91 -19.53 6.19
CA TYR A 51 -10.27 -20.84 6.11
C TYR A 51 -9.86 -21.45 7.45
N GLY A 52 -10.05 -20.73 8.57
CA GLY A 52 -9.59 -21.15 9.89
C GLY A 52 -8.09 -20.96 10.10
N GLU A 53 -7.58 -21.64 11.13
CA GLU A 53 -6.15 -21.68 11.47
C GLU A 53 -5.46 -22.80 10.68
N SER A 54 -4.27 -22.53 10.15
CA SER A 54 -3.47 -23.54 9.44
C SER A 54 -1.98 -23.24 9.47
N ASP A 55 -1.17 -24.29 9.44
CA ASP A 55 0.27 -24.19 9.24
C ASP A 55 0.62 -24.61 7.81
N TYR A 56 1.13 -23.65 7.04
CA TYR A 56 1.58 -23.85 5.68
C TYR A 56 3.09 -24.14 5.67
N LYS A 57 3.49 -25.25 5.04
CA LYS A 57 4.91 -25.57 4.84
C LYS A 57 5.26 -25.54 3.35
N PRO A 58 5.96 -24.50 2.87
CA PRO A 58 6.47 -24.47 1.50
C PRO A 58 7.35 -25.69 1.20
N SER A 59 7.37 -26.12 -0.06
CA SER A 59 8.27 -27.20 -0.49
C SER A 59 9.74 -26.77 -0.35
N HIS A 60 10.03 -25.51 -0.68
CA HIS A 60 11.33 -24.89 -0.45
C HIS A 60 11.18 -23.46 0.06
N VAL A 61 12.16 -23.04 0.84
CA VAL A 61 12.28 -21.70 1.37
C VAL A 61 13.65 -21.15 1.01
N VAL A 62 13.66 -19.91 0.52
CA VAL A 62 14.89 -19.16 0.24
C VAL A 62 14.80 -17.81 0.95
N LYS A 63 15.85 -17.43 1.67
CA LYS A 63 15.82 -16.19 2.49
C LYS A 63 15.88 -14.93 1.64
N ILE A 64 16.69 -14.91 0.59
CA ILE A 64 16.87 -13.75 -0.28
C ILE A 64 16.98 -14.20 -1.75
N PRO A 65 16.55 -13.37 -2.73
CA PRO A 65 16.59 -13.77 -4.15
C PRO A 65 17.97 -14.18 -4.68
N SER A 66 19.06 -13.64 -4.13
CA SER A 66 20.43 -14.04 -4.51
C SER A 66 20.77 -15.49 -4.19
N ASP A 67 20.06 -16.10 -3.24
CA ASP A 67 20.32 -17.46 -2.76
C ASP A 67 19.52 -18.51 -3.54
N LEU A 68 18.81 -18.13 -4.60
CA LEU A 68 18.03 -19.03 -5.44
C LEU A 68 18.86 -20.18 -6.02
N ASN A 69 20.17 -19.98 -6.24
CA ASN A 69 21.08 -21.01 -6.71
C ASN A 69 21.13 -22.25 -5.78
N SER A 70 20.71 -22.13 -4.52
CA SER A 70 20.54 -23.25 -3.59
C SER A 70 19.46 -24.27 -4.04
N LEU A 71 18.64 -23.91 -5.02
CA LEU A 71 17.63 -24.77 -5.64
C LEU A 71 18.15 -25.55 -6.85
N ASN A 72 19.37 -25.32 -7.32
CA ASN A 72 19.94 -26.04 -8.45
C ASN A 72 19.93 -27.55 -8.20
N GLY A 73 19.43 -28.32 -9.18
CA GLY A 73 19.23 -29.77 -9.07
C GLY A 73 17.96 -30.20 -8.33
N LYS A 74 17.23 -29.26 -7.70
CA LYS A 74 15.87 -29.48 -7.14
C LYS A 74 14.81 -28.87 -8.04
N ILE A 75 15.07 -27.67 -8.55
CA ILE A 75 14.22 -26.93 -9.48
C ILE A 75 15.08 -26.38 -10.60
N ASP A 76 14.86 -26.87 -11.81
CA ASP A 76 15.53 -26.34 -13.00
C ASP A 76 14.84 -25.06 -13.49
N PHE A 77 13.51 -25.09 -13.57
CA PHE A 77 12.68 -23.98 -14.02
C PHE A 77 11.36 -23.93 -13.26
N PHE A 78 10.82 -22.72 -13.11
CA PHE A 78 9.47 -22.51 -12.59
C PHE A 78 8.42 -22.54 -13.70
N ASP A 79 7.23 -23.03 -13.35
CA ASP A 79 6.05 -22.93 -14.22
C ASP A 79 5.35 -21.59 -14.01
N LEU A 80 5.31 -21.11 -12.76
CA LEU A 80 4.71 -19.84 -12.38
C LEU A 80 5.63 -19.04 -11.44
N LEU A 81 5.81 -17.76 -11.74
CA LEU A 81 6.41 -16.78 -10.83
C LEU A 81 5.33 -15.78 -10.40
N LEU A 82 5.12 -15.64 -9.10
CA LEU A 82 4.31 -14.61 -8.48
C LEU A 82 5.26 -13.53 -7.96
N VAL A 83 5.28 -12.39 -8.63
CA VAL A 83 6.24 -11.31 -8.39
C VAL A 83 5.56 -10.14 -7.71
N ASP A 84 6.09 -9.75 -6.55
CA ASP A 84 5.59 -8.63 -5.78
C ASP A 84 6.77 -7.90 -5.10
N CYS A 85 6.84 -6.58 -5.24
CA CYS A 85 7.91 -5.77 -4.68
C CYS A 85 7.37 -4.37 -4.33
N GLY A 86 7.79 -3.84 -3.18
CA GLY A 86 7.39 -2.51 -2.72
C GLY A 86 8.10 -1.35 -3.44
N ASN A 87 9.12 -1.63 -4.26
CA ASN A 87 9.79 -0.63 -5.09
C ASN A 87 10.33 -1.19 -6.42
N LEU A 88 10.55 -0.29 -7.38
CA LEU A 88 10.95 -0.61 -8.75
C LEU A 88 12.38 -1.17 -8.86
N GLU A 89 13.31 -0.68 -8.05
CA GLU A 89 14.72 -1.15 -8.04
C GLU A 89 14.82 -2.63 -7.63
N ARG A 90 14.07 -3.03 -6.59
CA ARG A 90 13.95 -4.43 -6.17
C ARG A 90 13.31 -5.29 -7.25
N LEU A 91 12.34 -4.76 -7.99
CA LEU A 91 11.68 -5.48 -9.09
C LEU A 91 12.68 -5.81 -10.22
N GLU A 92 13.52 -4.85 -10.62
CA GLU A 92 14.58 -5.07 -11.61
C GLU A 92 15.66 -6.03 -11.12
N LEU A 93 16.08 -5.87 -9.87
CA LEU A 93 17.05 -6.75 -9.25
C LEU A 93 16.53 -8.19 -9.18
N LEU A 94 15.25 -8.37 -8.87
CA LEU A 94 14.61 -9.67 -8.85
C LEU A 94 14.60 -10.31 -10.24
N ALA A 95 14.26 -9.55 -11.29
CA ALA A 95 14.28 -10.05 -12.66
C ALA A 95 15.66 -10.61 -13.05
N LYS A 96 16.74 -9.97 -12.61
CA LYS A 96 18.13 -10.47 -12.81
C LYS A 96 18.38 -11.80 -12.10
N HIS A 97 17.94 -11.94 -10.85
CA HIS A 97 18.18 -13.15 -10.04
C HIS A 97 17.38 -14.36 -10.48
N VAL A 98 16.13 -14.17 -10.92
CA VAL A 98 15.27 -15.30 -11.35
C VAL A 98 15.62 -15.81 -12.74
N LYS A 99 16.43 -15.07 -13.51
CA LYS A 99 16.75 -15.39 -14.91
C LYS A 99 17.19 -16.84 -15.17
N PRO A 100 18.02 -17.49 -14.32
CA PRO A 100 18.40 -18.89 -14.53
C PRO A 100 17.24 -19.89 -14.44
N PHE A 101 16.14 -19.52 -13.78
CA PHE A 101 15.00 -20.39 -13.49
C PHE A 101 13.78 -20.10 -14.38
N VAL A 102 13.93 -19.24 -15.38
CA VAL A 102 12.87 -18.83 -16.31
C VAL A 102 13.15 -19.39 -17.70
N ASN A 103 12.14 -20.00 -18.30
CA ASN A 103 12.16 -20.39 -19.71
C ASN A 103 10.95 -19.81 -20.47
N GLU A 104 10.86 -20.10 -21.77
CA GLU A 104 9.80 -19.58 -22.65
C GLU A 104 8.40 -20.05 -22.22
N ALA A 105 8.30 -21.16 -21.49
CA ALA A 105 7.06 -21.73 -20.96
C ALA A 105 6.77 -21.34 -19.51
N THR A 106 7.58 -20.48 -18.89
CA THR A 106 7.32 -19.91 -17.56
C THR A 106 6.30 -18.77 -17.68
N ILE A 107 5.30 -18.79 -16.81
CA ILE A 107 4.32 -17.71 -16.66
C ILE A 107 4.80 -16.79 -15.55
N ILE A 108 4.87 -15.49 -15.83
CA ILE A 108 5.26 -14.46 -14.86
C ILE A 108 4.04 -13.60 -14.55
N LEU A 109 3.62 -13.60 -13.29
CA LEU A 109 2.47 -12.87 -12.78
C LEU A 109 2.96 -11.75 -11.86
N VAL A 110 2.94 -10.51 -12.33
CA VAL A 110 3.39 -9.32 -11.59
C VAL A 110 2.19 -8.69 -10.88
N ASN A 111 2.30 -8.48 -9.57
CA ASN A 111 1.22 -7.85 -8.81
C ASN A 111 0.90 -6.45 -9.36
N SER A 112 -0.36 -6.27 -9.76
CA SER A 112 -0.89 -5.03 -10.36
C SER A 112 -2.02 -4.43 -9.51
N GLN A 113 -2.10 -4.79 -8.23
CA GLN A 113 -3.18 -4.36 -7.34
C GLN A 113 -3.19 -2.85 -7.08
N TYR A 114 -2.01 -2.24 -6.90
CA TYR A 114 -1.86 -0.80 -6.64
C TYR A 114 -0.89 -0.11 -7.61
N SER A 115 -0.59 -0.74 -8.75
CA SER A 115 0.26 -0.17 -9.78
C SER A 115 -0.12 -0.73 -11.15
N THR A 116 0.32 -0.07 -12.21
CA THR A 116 0.01 -0.43 -13.61
C THR A 116 1.28 -0.43 -14.45
N GLY A 117 1.38 -1.36 -15.40
CA GLY A 117 2.46 -1.50 -16.35
C GLY A 117 3.80 -1.91 -15.75
N LEU A 118 3.81 -2.56 -14.58
CA LEU A 118 5.02 -3.15 -14.00
C LEU A 118 5.48 -4.39 -14.79
N GLU A 119 4.60 -4.97 -15.60
CA GLU A 119 4.89 -6.07 -16.51
C GLU A 119 5.95 -5.71 -17.56
N ASP A 120 6.10 -4.43 -17.92
CA ASP A 120 7.10 -3.97 -18.90
C ASP A 120 8.52 -4.31 -18.44
N THR A 121 8.80 -4.16 -17.14
CA THR A 121 10.11 -4.49 -16.55
C THR A 121 10.47 -5.95 -16.84
N PHE A 122 9.58 -6.88 -16.51
CA PHE A 122 9.82 -8.31 -16.75
C PHE A 122 9.80 -8.68 -18.23
N SER A 123 8.95 -8.03 -19.03
CA SER A 123 8.89 -8.25 -20.47
C SER A 123 10.20 -7.88 -21.16
N GLY A 124 10.91 -6.86 -20.66
CA GLY A 124 12.25 -6.50 -21.15
C GLY A 124 13.32 -7.55 -20.85
N PHE A 125 13.28 -8.20 -19.68
CA PHE A 125 14.21 -9.28 -19.33
C PHE A 125 13.85 -10.63 -19.97
N PHE A 126 12.57 -10.87 -20.21
CA PHE A 126 12.02 -12.17 -20.65
C PHE A 126 11.10 -12.01 -21.87
N PRO A 127 11.60 -11.53 -23.03
CA PRO A 127 10.76 -11.16 -24.18
C PRO A 127 9.99 -12.33 -24.82
N LYS A 128 10.37 -13.57 -24.50
CA LYS A 128 9.72 -14.79 -25.00
C LYS A 128 8.75 -15.42 -24.01
N SER A 129 8.85 -15.07 -22.73
CA SER A 129 7.98 -15.62 -21.68
C SER A 129 6.66 -14.84 -21.64
N CYS A 130 5.62 -15.46 -21.07
CA CYS A 130 4.33 -14.81 -20.90
C CYS A 130 4.31 -14.02 -19.60
N VAL A 131 4.23 -12.70 -19.70
CA VAL A 131 4.17 -11.78 -18.54
C VAL A 131 2.79 -11.17 -18.44
N PHE A 132 2.16 -11.31 -17.27
CA PHE A 132 0.81 -10.84 -16.95
C PHE A 132 0.80 -10.01 -15.68
N GLY A 133 -0.20 -9.16 -15.56
CA GLY A 133 -0.61 -8.58 -14.29
C GLY A 133 -1.53 -9.54 -13.54
N ILE A 134 -1.44 -9.55 -12.23
CA ILE A 134 -2.35 -10.24 -11.33
C ILE A 134 -2.86 -9.29 -10.25
N ILE A 135 -4.15 -9.39 -9.93
CA ILE A 135 -4.78 -8.71 -8.80
C ILE A 135 -5.39 -9.78 -7.90
N CYS A 136 -5.12 -9.71 -6.59
CA CYS A 136 -5.71 -10.60 -5.60
C CYS A 136 -6.34 -9.75 -4.47
N ASP A 137 -7.67 -9.80 -4.34
CA ASP A 137 -8.40 -9.00 -3.34
C ASP A 137 -8.37 -9.63 -1.93
N ALA A 138 -7.35 -10.42 -1.61
CA ALA A 138 -7.17 -10.97 -0.27
C ALA A 138 -6.73 -9.86 0.70
N ASP A 139 -7.55 -9.57 1.73
CA ASP A 139 -7.18 -8.67 2.82
C ASP A 139 -6.34 -9.45 3.84
N VAL A 140 -5.02 -9.41 3.62
CA VAL A 140 -4.03 -10.12 4.42
C VAL A 140 -3.05 -9.13 5.02
N ARG A 141 -2.72 -9.33 6.29
CA ARG A 141 -1.71 -8.54 7.01
C ARG A 141 -0.81 -9.46 7.82
N VAL A 142 0.40 -8.98 8.11
CA VAL A 142 1.33 -9.67 9.01
C VAL A 142 0.98 -9.30 10.44
N VAL A 143 0.77 -10.28 11.32
CA VAL A 143 0.51 -10.06 12.75
C VAL A 143 1.64 -10.69 13.54
N THR A 144 2.14 -9.96 14.54
CA THR A 144 3.19 -10.48 15.43
C THR A 144 2.58 -10.91 16.74
N ALA A 145 2.68 -12.20 17.04
CA ALA A 145 2.28 -12.76 18.33
C ALA A 145 3.49 -13.42 18.99
N LYS A 146 3.82 -13.01 20.23
CA LYS A 146 4.96 -13.55 21.00
C LYS A 146 6.30 -13.52 20.24
N GLY A 147 6.51 -12.48 19.42
CA GLY A 147 7.74 -12.31 18.64
C GLY A 147 7.81 -13.13 17.35
N VAL A 148 6.74 -13.85 16.99
CA VAL A 148 6.65 -14.62 15.73
C VAL A 148 5.64 -13.93 14.82
N ASN A 149 6.06 -13.69 13.57
CA ASN A 149 5.19 -13.15 12.53
C ASN A 149 4.35 -14.27 11.91
N SER A 150 3.06 -14.01 11.75
CA SER A 150 2.11 -14.87 11.05
C SER A 150 1.25 -14.04 10.10
N TYR A 151 0.58 -14.69 9.17
CA TYR A 151 -0.39 -14.01 8.31
C TYR A 151 -1.80 -14.11 8.89
N TYR A 152 -2.51 -12.99 8.88
CA TYR A 152 -3.94 -12.91 9.22
C TYR A 152 -4.75 -12.48 8.00
N HIS A 153 -5.68 -13.32 7.57
CA HIS A 153 -6.62 -13.07 6.48
C HIS A 153 -8.03 -12.77 7.00
N ARG A 154 -8.50 -11.54 6.77
CA ARG A 154 -9.77 -11.04 7.34
C ARG A 154 -10.99 -11.28 6.45
N GLY A 155 -10.79 -11.40 5.13
CA GLY A 155 -11.85 -11.45 4.13
C GLY A 155 -12.62 -12.76 4.06
N LEU A 156 -13.90 -12.68 3.67
CA LEU A 156 -14.72 -13.85 3.30
C LEU A 156 -14.75 -14.10 1.79
N ASN A 157 -14.50 -13.07 0.99
CA ASN A 157 -14.46 -13.16 -0.45
C ASN A 157 -13.04 -12.85 -0.90
N VAL A 158 -12.51 -13.70 -1.78
CA VAL A 158 -11.21 -13.49 -2.40
C VAL A 158 -11.38 -13.66 -3.89
N THR A 159 -11.22 -12.55 -4.61
CA THR A 159 -11.22 -12.53 -6.06
C THR A 159 -9.79 -12.48 -6.55
N THR A 160 -9.44 -13.31 -7.53
CA THR A 160 -8.14 -13.27 -8.19
C THR A 160 -8.32 -13.11 -9.70
N VAL A 161 -7.71 -12.09 -10.27
CA VAL A 161 -7.86 -11.77 -11.69
C VAL A 161 -6.50 -11.68 -12.34
N VAL A 162 -6.34 -12.35 -13.48
CA VAL A 162 -5.14 -12.29 -14.31
C VAL A 162 -5.47 -11.56 -15.61
N GLY A 163 -4.54 -10.79 -16.14
CA GLY A 163 -4.72 -10.10 -17.41
C GLY A 163 -3.47 -9.33 -17.79
N SER A 164 -3.62 -8.29 -18.60
CA SER A 164 -2.53 -7.35 -18.83
C SER A 164 -2.99 -5.93 -18.54
N THR A 165 -2.14 -5.18 -17.86
CA THR A 165 -2.28 -3.74 -17.75
C THR A 165 -1.62 -3.00 -18.92
N LEU A 166 -1.01 -3.69 -19.88
CA LEU A 166 -0.32 -3.12 -21.05
C LEU A 166 -1.15 -3.27 -22.33
N ASP A 167 -1.24 -2.22 -23.15
CA ASP A 167 -2.06 -2.23 -24.38
C ASP A 167 -1.48 -3.12 -25.47
N ASN A 168 -0.15 -3.13 -25.57
CA ASN A 168 0.58 -3.80 -26.63
C ASN A 168 0.98 -5.23 -26.27
N ASN A 169 0.60 -5.73 -25.09
CA ASN A 169 1.01 -7.04 -24.65
C ASN A 169 0.09 -8.14 -25.24
N ASN A 170 0.55 -8.75 -26.33
CA ASN A 170 -0.11 -9.89 -26.96
C ASN A 170 0.09 -11.21 -26.20
N SER A 171 0.79 -11.21 -25.05
CA SER A 171 1.01 -12.43 -24.26
C SER A 171 -0.29 -13.06 -23.81
N VAL A 172 -1.33 -12.26 -23.50
CA VAL A 172 -2.63 -12.82 -23.04
C VAL A 172 -3.27 -13.59 -24.18
N SER A 173 -3.31 -12.99 -25.37
CA SER A 173 -3.82 -13.65 -26.57
C SER A 173 -3.03 -14.90 -26.93
N LYS A 174 -1.69 -14.89 -26.78
CA LYS A 174 -0.84 -16.07 -26.99
C LYS A 174 -1.12 -17.18 -25.97
N ALA A 175 -1.23 -16.82 -24.70
CA ALA A 175 -1.46 -17.78 -23.62
C ALA A 175 -2.86 -18.40 -23.64
N LEU A 176 -3.86 -17.72 -24.20
CA LEU A 176 -5.21 -18.26 -24.35
C LEU A 176 -5.37 -19.14 -25.61
N GLN A 177 -4.32 -19.33 -26.42
CA GLN A 177 -4.38 -20.27 -27.55
C GLN A 177 -4.45 -21.70 -27.03
N GLU A 178 -5.48 -22.44 -27.46
CA GLU A 178 -5.85 -23.76 -26.93
C GLU A 178 -4.71 -24.79 -26.93
N SER A 179 -3.86 -24.78 -27.96
CA SER A 179 -2.76 -25.72 -28.13
C SER A 179 -1.46 -25.35 -27.40
N SER A 180 -1.42 -24.23 -26.66
CA SER A 180 -0.18 -23.77 -26.01
C SER A 180 0.04 -24.45 -24.65
N LEU A 181 1.29 -24.84 -24.36
CA LEU A 181 1.68 -25.33 -23.04
C LEU A 181 1.39 -24.28 -21.94
N VAL A 182 1.51 -23.00 -22.30
CA VAL A 182 1.20 -21.87 -21.42
C VAL A 182 -0.28 -21.87 -21.02
N ASN A 183 -1.21 -22.11 -21.96
CA ASN A 183 -2.63 -22.23 -21.66
C ASN A 183 -2.90 -23.35 -20.63
N SER A 184 -2.29 -24.53 -20.84
CA SER A 184 -2.44 -25.65 -19.91
C SER A 184 -1.93 -25.32 -18.51
N LYS A 185 -0.79 -24.62 -18.39
CA LYS A 185 -0.24 -24.19 -17.10
C LYS A 185 -1.11 -23.12 -16.43
N LEU A 186 -1.60 -22.15 -17.21
CA LEU A 186 -2.48 -21.09 -16.71
C LEU A 186 -3.79 -21.69 -16.20
N ASN A 187 -4.43 -22.58 -16.95
CA ASN A 187 -5.64 -23.27 -16.51
C ASN A 187 -5.38 -24.14 -15.28
N GLY A 188 -4.26 -24.87 -15.23
CA GLY A 188 -3.87 -25.63 -14.05
C GLY A 188 -3.72 -24.75 -12.80
N PHE A 189 -3.16 -23.55 -12.95
CA PHE A 189 -3.09 -22.54 -11.88
C PHE A 189 -4.48 -22.06 -11.44
N LEU A 190 -5.36 -21.71 -12.38
CA LEU A 190 -6.72 -21.24 -12.06
C LEU A 190 -7.55 -22.34 -11.38
N GLU A 191 -7.48 -23.58 -11.87
CA GLU A 191 -8.17 -24.71 -11.27
C GLU A 191 -7.64 -25.03 -9.88
N ALA A 192 -6.31 -24.94 -9.66
CA ALA A 192 -5.72 -25.08 -8.33
C ALA A 192 -6.21 -24.01 -7.34
N LEU A 193 -6.38 -22.77 -7.79
CA LEU A 193 -6.96 -21.71 -6.97
C LEU A 193 -8.44 -21.98 -6.66
N LYS A 194 -9.24 -22.41 -7.64
CA LYS A 194 -10.65 -22.77 -7.42
C LYS A 194 -10.81 -23.95 -6.48
N SER A 195 -10.02 -25.01 -6.66
CA SER A 195 -10.07 -26.21 -5.80
C SER A 195 -9.61 -25.93 -4.37
N SER A 196 -8.81 -24.88 -4.18
CA SER A 196 -8.43 -24.34 -2.87
C SER A 196 -9.32 -23.14 -2.46
N GLU A 197 -10.56 -23.07 -2.98
CA GLU A 197 -11.61 -22.14 -2.55
C GLU A 197 -11.27 -20.64 -2.72
N VAL A 198 -10.41 -20.30 -3.67
CA VAL A 198 -10.19 -18.94 -4.15
C VAL A 198 -11.09 -18.70 -5.36
N TYR A 199 -12.21 -18.02 -5.14
CA TYR A 199 -13.22 -17.76 -6.16
C TYR A 199 -13.97 -16.44 -5.90
N PRO A 200 -14.25 -15.63 -6.93
CA PRO A 200 -14.00 -15.88 -8.34
C PRO A 200 -12.52 -15.78 -8.76
N CYS A 201 -12.11 -16.64 -9.70
CA CYS A 201 -10.78 -16.63 -10.28
C CYS A 201 -10.84 -16.80 -11.81
N TYR A 202 -10.34 -15.81 -12.55
CA TYR A 202 -10.48 -15.76 -14.01
C TYR A 202 -9.40 -14.90 -14.69
N VAL A 203 -9.29 -15.06 -16.01
CA VAL A 203 -8.42 -14.25 -16.89
C VAL A 203 -9.28 -13.25 -17.64
N ILE A 204 -8.84 -11.99 -17.72
CA ILE A 204 -9.44 -10.97 -18.58
C ILE A 204 -8.75 -11.03 -19.94
N PRO A 205 -9.46 -11.41 -21.02
CA PRO A 205 -8.90 -11.37 -22.36
C PRO A 205 -8.61 -9.94 -22.81
N LYS A 206 -7.68 -9.79 -23.76
CA LYS A 206 -7.40 -8.49 -24.38
C LYS A 206 -8.66 -7.92 -25.01
N GLY A 207 -8.94 -6.64 -24.77
CA GLY A 207 -10.09 -5.92 -25.33
C GLY A 207 -11.42 -6.14 -24.60
N VAL A 208 -11.46 -6.93 -23.53
CA VAL A 208 -12.67 -7.13 -22.71
C VAL A 208 -12.71 -6.11 -21.58
N ASN A 209 -13.84 -5.42 -21.43
CA ASN A 209 -14.10 -4.49 -20.34
C ASN A 209 -14.87 -5.16 -19.18
N PRO A 210 -14.57 -4.82 -17.92
CA PRO A 210 -13.46 -3.95 -17.49
C PRO A 210 -12.10 -4.62 -17.70
N THR A 211 -11.14 -3.89 -18.28
CA THR A 211 -9.76 -4.38 -18.47
C THR A 211 -9.04 -4.52 -17.13
N LEU A 212 -7.98 -5.34 -17.05
CA LEU A 212 -7.15 -5.41 -15.84
C LEU A 212 -6.57 -4.02 -15.48
N ARG A 213 -6.14 -3.24 -16.48
CA ARG A 213 -5.71 -1.85 -16.28
C ARG A 213 -6.78 -1.01 -15.57
N SER A 214 -8.03 -1.06 -16.04
CA SER A 214 -9.12 -0.31 -15.41
C SER A 214 -9.37 -0.75 -13.97
N GLN A 215 -9.21 -2.04 -13.69
CA GLN A 215 -9.31 -2.59 -12.34
C GLN A 215 -8.15 -2.15 -11.42
N SER A 216 -6.93 -2.07 -11.95
CA SER A 216 -5.77 -1.51 -11.24
C SER A 216 -5.99 -0.04 -10.90
N TRP A 217 -6.41 0.78 -11.87
CA TRP A 217 -6.65 2.20 -11.62
C TRP A 217 -7.74 2.48 -10.60
N LYS A 218 -8.82 1.68 -10.58
CA LYS A 218 -9.84 1.77 -9.52
C LYS A 218 -9.21 1.64 -8.12
N ARG A 219 -8.27 0.72 -7.95
CA ARG A 219 -7.58 0.48 -6.66
C ARG A 219 -6.50 1.51 -6.37
N ILE A 220 -5.72 1.93 -7.37
CA ILE A 220 -4.73 3.02 -7.26
C ILE A 220 -5.43 4.30 -6.74
N THR A 221 -6.61 4.59 -7.27
CA THR A 221 -7.40 5.78 -6.94
C THR A 221 -7.73 5.79 -5.45
N SER A 222 -8.39 4.74 -4.94
CA SER A 222 -8.74 4.66 -3.51
C SER A 222 -7.51 4.57 -2.61
N PHE A 223 -6.50 3.80 -3.02
CA PHE A 223 -5.30 3.55 -2.22
C PHE A 223 -4.52 4.85 -1.98
N ILE A 224 -4.23 5.63 -3.03
CA ILE A 224 -3.46 6.86 -2.86
C ILE A 224 -4.31 7.97 -2.25
N SER A 225 -5.55 8.18 -2.73
CA SER A 225 -6.35 9.31 -2.26
C SER A 225 -6.90 9.14 -0.85
N LEU A 226 -6.83 7.93 -0.26
CA LEU A 226 -7.32 7.66 1.10
C LEU A 226 -6.23 7.05 1.99
N GLU A 227 -5.71 5.87 1.65
CA GLU A 227 -4.83 5.10 2.54
C GLU A 227 -3.44 5.72 2.67
N VAL A 228 -2.83 6.15 1.57
CA VAL A 228 -1.55 6.88 1.60
C VAL A 228 -1.70 8.21 2.34
N LEU A 229 -2.80 8.92 2.13
CA LEU A 229 -3.08 10.15 2.85
C LEU A 229 -3.25 9.93 4.37
N LEU A 230 -3.84 8.80 4.78
CA LEU A 230 -3.90 8.41 6.20
C LEU A 230 -2.50 8.16 6.78
N VAL A 231 -1.58 7.59 6.01
CA VAL A 231 -0.17 7.44 6.44
C VAL A 231 0.50 8.80 6.58
N VAL A 232 0.31 9.69 5.60
CA VAL A 232 0.98 10.99 5.56
C VAL A 232 0.46 11.95 6.63
N TYR A 233 -0.87 11.99 6.86
CA TYR A 233 -1.51 12.93 7.78
C TYR A 233 -1.92 12.32 9.12
N GLY A 234 -1.79 11.00 9.29
CA GLY A 234 -2.19 10.25 10.49
C GLY A 234 -3.71 10.08 10.65
N THR A 235 -4.49 11.11 10.29
CA THR A 235 -5.96 11.08 10.25
C THR A 235 -6.47 11.86 9.06
N LEU A 236 -7.68 11.55 8.59
CA LEU A 236 -8.38 12.33 7.57
C LEU A 236 -9.73 12.78 8.09
N ASP A 237 -9.95 14.10 8.07
CA ASP A 237 -11.18 14.73 8.49
C ASP A 237 -11.75 15.57 7.35
N LEU A 238 -12.67 14.99 6.59
CA LEU A 238 -13.29 15.64 5.43
C LEU A 238 -14.33 16.69 5.82
N THR A 239 -14.58 16.91 7.12
CA THR A 239 -15.32 18.11 7.59
C THR A 239 -14.44 19.35 7.54
N ASN A 240 -13.12 19.17 7.62
CA ASN A 240 -12.15 20.23 7.42
C ASN A 240 -12.00 20.51 5.91
N LYS A 241 -12.22 21.77 5.51
CA LYS A 241 -12.15 22.21 4.11
C LYS A 241 -10.79 21.95 3.46
N LEU A 242 -9.70 22.13 4.20
CA LEU A 242 -8.33 21.90 3.70
C LEU A 242 -8.08 20.40 3.46
N SER A 243 -8.46 19.54 4.40
CA SER A 243 -8.30 18.08 4.24
C SER A 243 -9.13 17.56 3.07
N LEU A 244 -10.36 18.04 2.91
CA LEU A 244 -11.19 17.73 1.74
C LEU A 244 -10.54 18.22 0.43
N ALA A 245 -10.00 19.45 0.41
CA ALA A 245 -9.34 20.00 -0.77
C ALA A 245 -8.10 19.19 -1.17
N ILE A 246 -7.28 18.77 -0.19
CA ILE A 246 -6.10 17.91 -0.45
C ILE A 246 -6.53 16.54 -1.00
N GLY A 247 -7.55 15.91 -0.38
CA GLY A 247 -8.07 14.63 -0.85
C GLY A 247 -8.64 14.69 -2.27
N MET A 248 -9.42 15.73 -2.57
CA MET A 248 -9.97 15.95 -3.91
C MET A 248 -8.89 16.34 -4.93
N GLY A 249 -7.88 17.11 -4.53
CA GLY A 249 -6.74 17.45 -5.38
C GLY A 249 -5.93 16.22 -5.77
N ALA A 250 -5.60 15.37 -4.79
CA ALA A 250 -4.94 14.08 -5.02
C ALA A 250 -5.77 13.17 -5.94
N LEU A 251 -7.09 13.08 -5.68
CA LEU A 251 -8.01 12.35 -6.56
C LEU A 251 -7.96 12.87 -8.00
N SER A 252 -8.07 14.18 -8.19
CA SER A 252 -8.06 14.81 -9.52
C SER A 252 -6.76 14.50 -10.28
N ASP A 253 -5.60 14.62 -9.63
CA ASP A 253 -4.30 14.27 -10.21
C ASP A 253 -4.29 12.80 -10.68
N ILE A 254 -4.74 11.86 -9.84
CA ILE A 254 -4.75 10.42 -10.16
C ILE A 254 -5.71 10.12 -11.33
N LEU A 255 -6.90 10.72 -11.33
CA LEU A 255 -7.90 10.53 -12.39
C LEU A 255 -7.40 11.08 -13.73
N ALA A 256 -6.71 12.22 -13.74
CA ALA A 256 -6.10 12.77 -14.94
C ALA A 256 -5.09 11.81 -15.56
N VAL A 257 -4.20 11.21 -14.74
CA VAL A 257 -3.24 10.21 -15.22
C VAL A 257 -3.94 8.95 -15.69
N GLY A 258 -4.90 8.40 -14.93
CA GLY A 258 -5.60 7.18 -15.30
C GLY A 258 -6.37 7.30 -16.62
N ARG A 259 -6.95 8.48 -16.89
CA ARG A 259 -7.57 8.78 -18.18
C ARG A 259 -6.56 8.86 -19.32
N ALA A 260 -5.41 9.52 -19.09
CA ALA A 260 -4.32 9.59 -20.07
C ALA A 260 -3.71 8.20 -20.35
N ASP A 261 -3.69 7.32 -19.35
CA ASP A 261 -3.29 5.90 -19.46
C ASP A 261 -4.36 5.01 -20.12
N GLY A 262 -5.43 5.61 -20.64
CA GLY A 262 -6.45 4.94 -21.47
C GLY A 262 -7.68 4.44 -20.72
N VAL A 263 -7.84 4.74 -19.42
CA VAL A 263 -9.05 4.38 -18.66
C VAL A 263 -10.12 5.45 -18.79
N LEU A 264 -10.76 5.52 -19.95
CA LEU A 264 -11.74 6.56 -20.30
C LEU A 264 -13.00 6.56 -19.42
N GLY A 265 -13.28 5.46 -18.72
CA GLY A 265 -14.40 5.33 -17.79
C GLY A 265 -14.21 6.08 -16.46
N LEU A 266 -13.01 6.56 -16.15
CA LEU A 266 -12.76 7.40 -14.98
C LEU A 266 -13.37 8.80 -15.15
N PRO A 267 -13.84 9.46 -14.08
CA PRO A 267 -14.38 10.82 -14.17
C PRO A 267 -13.37 11.81 -14.74
N SER A 268 -13.83 12.76 -15.57
CA SER A 268 -12.98 13.84 -16.08
C SER A 268 -12.65 14.83 -14.95
N ASP A 269 -11.48 15.44 -15.05
CA ASP A 269 -11.06 16.66 -14.33
C ASP A 269 -12.14 17.75 -14.28
N LYS A 270 -12.92 17.90 -15.36
CA LYS A 270 -14.00 18.90 -15.48
C LYS A 270 -15.30 18.53 -14.77
N ASP A 271 -15.50 17.26 -14.41
CA ASP A 271 -16.73 16.78 -13.79
C ASP A 271 -16.55 16.62 -12.28
N PHE A 272 -16.55 17.76 -11.57
CA PHE A 272 -16.37 17.79 -10.13
C PHE A 272 -17.43 16.97 -9.38
N ASN A 273 -18.68 16.98 -9.86
CA ASN A 273 -19.77 16.25 -9.22
C ASN A 273 -19.55 14.75 -9.27
N LEU A 274 -19.12 14.22 -10.42
CA LEU A 274 -18.82 12.80 -10.57
C LEU A 274 -17.58 12.39 -9.77
N GLN A 275 -16.53 13.23 -9.75
CA GLN A 275 -15.36 13.00 -8.90
C GLN A 275 -15.75 12.96 -7.41
N LYS A 276 -16.56 13.92 -6.96
CA LYS A 276 -17.01 13.99 -5.57
C LYS A 276 -17.86 12.78 -5.19
N SER A 277 -18.78 12.37 -6.07
CA SER A 277 -19.59 11.16 -5.89
C SER A 277 -18.74 9.89 -5.80
N LEU A 278 -17.71 9.77 -6.65
CA LEU A 278 -16.74 8.68 -6.58
C LEU A 278 -15.98 8.71 -5.24
N TYR A 279 -15.46 9.88 -4.84
CA TYR A 279 -14.73 10.04 -3.59
C TYR A 279 -15.55 9.66 -2.37
N ASP A 280 -16.79 10.14 -2.28
CA ASP A 280 -17.70 9.83 -1.18
C ASP A 280 -18.02 8.32 -1.11
N THR A 281 -18.14 7.66 -2.27
CA THR A 281 -18.31 6.20 -2.36
C THR A 281 -17.08 5.47 -1.83
N MET A 282 -15.87 5.87 -2.27
CA MET A 282 -14.62 5.26 -1.79
C MET A 282 -14.44 5.45 -0.28
N VAL A 283 -14.75 6.63 0.26
CA VAL A 283 -14.68 6.90 1.71
C VAL A 283 -15.67 6.01 2.48
N LYS A 284 -16.89 5.83 1.96
CA LYS A 284 -17.88 4.94 2.56
C LYS A 284 -17.41 3.49 2.57
N GLU A 285 -16.90 2.99 1.44
CA GLU A 285 -16.37 1.63 1.33
C GLU A 285 -15.15 1.43 2.25
N HIS A 286 -14.24 2.40 2.30
CA HIS A 286 -13.09 2.39 3.20
C HIS A 286 -13.51 2.32 4.67
N ASN A 287 -14.44 3.17 5.09
CA ASN A 287 -14.92 3.19 6.48
C ASN A 287 -15.66 1.91 6.89
N GLN A 288 -16.35 1.26 5.95
CA GLN A 288 -16.95 -0.05 6.17
C GLN A 288 -15.89 -1.13 6.32
N LYS A 289 -14.84 -1.08 5.49
CA LYS A 289 -13.76 -2.07 5.51
C LYS A 289 -12.84 -1.88 6.71
N TYR A 290 -12.47 -0.65 7.06
CA TYR A 290 -11.42 -0.34 8.04
C TYR A 290 -11.94 0.60 9.15
N PRO A 291 -12.73 0.09 10.09
CA PRO A 291 -13.36 0.93 11.09
C PRO A 291 -12.37 1.60 12.07
N CYS A 292 -11.14 1.08 12.22
CA CYS A 292 -10.11 1.73 13.03
C CYS A 292 -9.26 2.76 12.26
N SER A 293 -9.42 2.85 10.94
CA SER A 293 -8.85 3.90 10.09
C SER A 293 -9.93 4.80 9.53
N PHE A 294 -10.91 5.13 10.39
CA PHE A 294 -12.10 5.84 10.00
C PHE A 294 -11.78 7.27 9.52
N ILE A 295 -12.30 7.61 8.35
CA ILE A 295 -12.23 8.93 7.75
C ILE A 295 -13.49 9.70 8.15
N LYS A 296 -13.33 10.81 8.87
CA LYS A 296 -14.46 11.62 9.33
C LYS A 296 -15.13 12.32 8.15
N THR A 297 -16.45 12.36 8.17
CA THR A 297 -17.27 13.04 7.15
C THR A 297 -18.39 13.82 7.82
N ALA A 298 -18.99 14.78 7.10
CA ALA A 298 -20.14 15.52 7.63
C ALA A 298 -21.34 14.60 7.97
N ALA A 299 -21.52 13.52 7.20
CA ALA A 299 -22.57 12.53 7.43
C ALA A 299 -22.28 11.61 8.63
N ASN A 300 -21.01 11.45 9.01
CA ASN A 300 -20.60 10.61 10.13
C ASN A 300 -19.37 11.22 10.82
N PRO A 301 -19.58 12.15 11.76
CA PRO A 301 -18.50 12.91 12.40
C PRO A 301 -17.84 12.18 13.59
N GLN A 302 -18.40 11.06 14.07
CA GLN A 302 -17.90 10.34 15.25
C GLN A 302 -17.34 8.96 14.90
N SER A 303 -16.07 8.74 15.26
CA SER A 303 -15.36 7.47 15.11
C SER A 303 -15.30 6.72 16.45
N THR A 304 -16.42 6.19 16.92
CA THR A 304 -16.43 5.37 18.16
C THR A 304 -16.52 3.88 17.83
N VAL A 305 -15.59 3.37 17.00
CA VAL A 305 -15.41 1.92 16.90
C VAL A 305 -14.33 1.49 17.88
N SER A 306 -14.78 1.02 19.05
CA SER A 306 -13.95 0.26 19.98
C SER A 306 -13.73 -1.13 19.37
N SER A 307 -12.61 -1.30 18.66
CA SER A 307 -12.15 -2.64 18.28
C SER A 307 -11.35 -3.27 19.41
N LYS A 308 -11.58 -4.56 19.65
CA LYS A 308 -10.78 -5.38 20.56
C LYS A 308 -9.35 -5.57 20.05
N ASP A 309 -9.12 -5.43 18.74
CA ASP A 309 -7.81 -5.63 18.10
C ASP A 309 -7.60 -4.60 16.98
N LYS A 310 -7.19 -3.39 17.37
CA LYS A 310 -6.97 -2.26 16.43
C LYS A 310 -6.06 -2.61 15.26
N ALA A 311 -5.05 -3.47 15.46
CA ALA A 311 -4.12 -3.88 14.40
C ALA A 311 -4.80 -4.72 13.31
N LYS A 312 -5.90 -5.40 13.63
CA LYS A 312 -6.69 -6.17 12.64
C LYS A 312 -7.72 -5.34 11.88
N ASP A 313 -8.08 -4.17 12.40
CA ASP A 313 -9.19 -3.35 11.87
C ASP A 313 -8.75 -2.00 11.27
N ILE A 314 -7.47 -1.64 11.40
CA ILE A 314 -6.80 -0.55 10.66
C ILE A 314 -6.66 -0.93 9.17
N SER A 315 -6.52 0.05 8.28
CA SER A 315 -6.13 -0.17 6.87
C SER A 315 -4.82 -0.97 6.79
N THR A 316 -4.76 -1.89 5.83
CA THR A 316 -3.57 -2.73 5.60
C THR A 316 -2.34 -1.88 5.25
N CYS A 317 -2.54 -0.79 4.50
CA CYS A 317 -1.49 0.17 4.18
C CYS A 317 -0.89 0.79 5.46
N VAL A 318 -1.75 1.34 6.33
CA VAL A 318 -1.32 1.98 7.58
C VAL A 318 -0.65 0.96 8.52
N HIS A 319 -1.21 -0.24 8.61
CA HIS A 319 -0.62 -1.34 9.40
C HIS A 319 0.78 -1.71 8.92
N ASN A 320 0.96 -1.93 7.62
CA ASN A 320 2.25 -2.32 7.06
C ASN A 320 3.27 -1.21 7.29
N PHE A 321 2.89 0.05 7.04
CA PHE A 321 3.76 1.19 7.26
C PHE A 321 4.20 1.34 8.73
N ASP A 322 3.25 1.31 9.67
CA ASP A 322 3.55 1.42 11.12
C ASP A 322 4.50 0.32 11.59
N LYS A 323 4.33 -0.90 11.08
CA LYS A 323 5.15 -2.07 11.48
C LYS A 323 6.43 -2.23 10.67
N GLY A 324 6.64 -1.43 9.63
CA GLY A 324 7.79 -1.57 8.73
C GLY A 324 7.74 -2.84 7.89
N TYR A 325 6.54 -3.35 7.62
CA TYR A 325 6.34 -4.41 6.64
C TYR A 325 6.36 -3.81 5.23
N GLU A 326 6.62 -4.68 4.25
CA GLU A 326 6.61 -4.26 2.86
C GLU A 326 5.22 -3.74 2.44
N ASP A 327 5.19 -2.57 1.82
CA ASP A 327 3.98 -1.90 1.34
C ASP A 327 4.13 -1.48 -0.13
N HIS A 328 3.04 -0.97 -0.72
CA HIS A 328 3.01 -0.53 -2.12
C HIS A 328 3.07 0.99 -2.28
N ILE A 329 3.27 1.78 -1.21
CA ILE A 329 3.12 3.24 -1.26
C ILE A 329 4.14 3.85 -2.23
N ALA A 330 5.43 3.51 -2.06
CA ALA A 330 6.51 4.06 -2.86
C ALA A 330 6.36 3.71 -4.36
N ILE A 331 6.12 2.43 -4.68
CA ILE A 331 5.96 1.98 -6.07
C ILE A 331 4.73 2.57 -6.75
N SER A 332 3.61 2.74 -6.01
CA SER A 332 2.38 3.32 -6.54
C SER A 332 2.56 4.80 -6.88
N LEU A 333 3.08 5.60 -5.93
CA LEU A 333 3.33 7.04 -6.13
C LEU A 333 4.34 7.30 -7.25
N LYS A 334 5.51 6.61 -7.22
CA LYS A 334 6.53 6.73 -8.27
C LYS A 334 5.96 6.39 -9.64
N ARG A 335 5.10 5.36 -9.73
CA ARG A 335 4.51 4.95 -11.01
C ARG A 335 3.54 6.00 -11.55
N VAL A 336 2.67 6.56 -10.71
CA VAL A 336 1.74 7.63 -11.11
C VAL A 336 2.51 8.86 -11.60
N ILE A 337 3.57 9.27 -10.90
CA ILE A 337 4.45 10.39 -11.30
C ILE A 337 5.11 10.10 -12.65
N SER A 338 5.71 8.91 -12.82
CA SER A 338 6.37 8.51 -14.07
C SER A 338 5.40 8.51 -15.27
N LEU A 339 4.15 8.09 -15.07
CA LEU A 339 3.13 8.14 -16.12
C LEU A 339 2.72 9.59 -16.43
N ALA A 340 2.58 10.45 -15.43
CA ALA A 340 2.31 11.86 -15.68
C ALA A 340 3.42 12.54 -16.49
N GLU A 341 4.69 12.26 -16.19
CA GLU A 341 5.81 12.78 -16.99
C GLU A 341 5.70 12.32 -18.45
N ARG A 342 5.37 11.05 -18.68
CA ARG A 342 5.15 10.50 -20.04
C ARG A 342 4.04 11.22 -20.79
N TYR A 343 2.99 11.65 -20.09
CA TYR A 343 1.83 12.34 -20.69
C TYR A 343 1.92 13.87 -20.61
N GLY A 344 2.99 14.44 -20.05
CA GLY A 344 3.13 15.88 -19.87
C GLY A 344 2.13 16.49 -18.88
N LEU A 345 1.67 15.71 -17.90
CA LEU A 345 0.74 16.15 -16.85
C LEU A 345 1.50 16.69 -15.65
N LYS A 346 0.94 17.70 -14.98
CA LYS A 346 1.43 18.21 -13.69
C LYS A 346 0.62 17.59 -12.57
N LEU A 347 1.27 17.03 -11.56
CA LEU A 347 0.61 16.39 -10.42
C LEU A 347 1.02 17.04 -9.10
N SER A 348 0.65 18.30 -8.90
CA SER A 348 1.14 19.08 -7.77
C SER A 348 0.81 18.44 -6.41
N TYR A 349 -0.36 17.81 -6.27
CA TYR A 349 -0.75 17.14 -5.03
C TYR A 349 0.02 15.83 -4.84
N ILE A 350 0.14 15.01 -5.89
CA ILE A 350 0.84 13.71 -5.79
C ILE A 350 2.34 13.88 -5.58
N GLU A 351 2.99 14.84 -6.24
CA GLU A 351 4.40 15.16 -6.03
C GLU A 351 4.65 15.65 -4.60
N CYS A 352 3.73 16.46 -4.06
CA CYS A 352 3.77 16.94 -2.68
C CYS A 352 3.60 15.78 -1.67
N ILE A 353 2.59 14.92 -1.87
CA ILE A 353 2.34 13.73 -1.06
C ILE A 353 3.55 12.80 -1.07
N TYR A 354 4.14 12.56 -2.24
CA TYR A 354 5.32 11.73 -2.38
C TYR A 354 6.53 12.31 -1.64
N SER A 355 6.73 13.63 -1.73
CA SER A 355 7.81 14.31 -1.00
C SER A 355 7.65 14.16 0.52
N PHE A 356 6.43 14.35 1.05
CA PHE A 356 6.15 14.11 2.46
C PHE A 356 6.34 12.64 2.85
N PHE A 357 5.85 11.72 2.03
CA PHE A 357 5.97 10.29 2.29
C PHE A 357 7.44 9.86 2.44
N ILE A 358 8.35 10.32 1.57
CA ILE A 358 9.78 9.99 1.67
C ILE A 358 10.37 10.45 3.02
N GLN A 359 9.96 11.62 3.53
CA GLN A 359 10.41 12.10 4.83
C GLN A 359 9.84 11.25 5.98
N ILE A 360 8.55 10.92 5.92
CA ILE A 360 7.88 10.09 6.94
C ILE A 360 8.47 8.67 6.93
N GLU A 361 8.77 8.10 5.77
CA GLU A 361 9.44 6.81 5.63
C GLU A 361 10.83 6.82 6.28
N LYS A 362 11.58 7.92 6.17
CA LYS A 362 12.87 8.10 6.85
C LYS A 362 12.70 8.11 8.38
N ILE A 363 11.75 8.89 8.90
CA ILE A 363 11.44 8.96 10.33
C ILE A 363 11.00 7.59 10.87
N GLN A 364 10.24 6.83 10.06
CA GLN A 364 9.80 5.48 10.38
C GLN A 364 10.98 4.51 10.49
N LYS A 365 11.91 4.54 9.53
CA LYS A 365 13.13 3.71 9.55
C LYS A 365 13.99 4.01 10.78
N ASP A 366 14.02 5.27 11.19
CA ASP A 366 14.73 5.73 12.39
C ASP A 366 13.97 5.40 13.71
N LYS A 367 12.76 4.82 13.62
CA LYS A 367 11.88 4.44 14.74
C LYS A 367 11.61 5.58 15.74
N GLN A 368 11.41 6.79 15.22
CA GLN A 368 11.23 7.99 16.04
C GLN A 368 9.76 8.30 16.40
N TYR A 369 8.79 7.62 15.78
CA TYR A 369 7.36 7.87 15.96
C TYR A 369 6.56 6.55 15.99
N ASP A 370 5.41 6.54 16.64
CA ASP A 370 4.45 5.41 16.69
C ASP A 370 3.17 5.86 15.98
N TRP A 371 2.86 5.30 14.79
CA TRP A 371 1.75 5.76 13.95
C TRP A 371 0.40 5.29 14.45
N LEU A 372 0.35 4.14 15.13
CA LEU A 372 -0.88 3.65 15.76
C LEU A 372 -1.29 4.48 16.97
N LYS A 373 -0.33 4.96 17.76
CA LYS A 373 -0.60 5.81 18.92
C LYS A 373 -0.55 7.30 18.62
N GLN A 374 0.01 7.67 17.47
CA GLN A 374 0.21 9.05 17.04
C GLN A 374 1.09 9.85 18.01
N GLU A 375 2.18 9.25 18.49
CA GLU A 375 3.10 9.88 19.46
C GLU A 375 4.57 9.70 19.09
N SER A 376 5.41 10.69 19.41
CA SER A 376 6.86 10.56 19.29
C SER A 376 7.39 9.51 20.28
N ILE A 377 8.22 8.58 19.80
CA ILE A 377 8.89 7.62 20.69
C ILE A 377 9.98 8.39 21.42
N LYS A 378 9.82 8.59 22.74
CA LYS A 378 10.87 9.20 23.57
C LYS A 378 12.12 8.33 23.49
N THR A 379 13.13 8.77 22.76
CA THR A 379 14.48 8.23 22.90
C THR A 379 14.89 8.49 24.34
N ASN A 380 14.99 7.44 25.16
CA ASN A 380 15.68 7.54 26.43
C ASN A 380 17.10 8.00 26.09
N ASN A 381 17.37 9.28 26.27
CA ASN A 381 18.72 9.83 26.25
C ASN A 381 19.47 9.13 27.38
N GLN A 382 20.06 7.96 27.10
CA GLN A 382 21.18 7.50 27.89
C GLN A 382 22.23 8.59 27.78
N HIS A 383 22.37 9.30 28.90
CA HIS A 383 23.35 10.31 29.17
C HIS A 383 24.71 9.83 28.65
N TRP A 384 25.16 10.36 27.52
CA TRP A 384 26.58 10.34 27.17
C TRP A 384 27.27 11.21 28.22
N GLN A 385 27.72 10.60 29.31
CA GLN A 385 28.66 11.26 30.21
C GLN A 385 29.99 11.37 29.44
N PRO A 386 30.53 12.58 29.25
CA PRO A 386 31.88 12.74 28.73
C PRO A 386 32.83 12.17 29.80
N THR A 387 33.60 11.15 29.44
CA THR A 387 34.72 10.68 30.26
C THR A 387 35.76 11.80 30.34
N PRO A 388 36.19 12.22 31.55
CA PRO A 388 37.28 13.15 31.67
C PRO A 388 38.59 12.45 31.32
N SER A 389 39.36 13.08 30.45
CA SER A 389 40.72 12.70 30.08
C SER A 389 41.66 12.77 31.27
N THR A 390 42.31 11.66 31.61
CA THR A 390 43.57 11.69 32.36
C THR A 390 44.56 10.65 31.84
N SER A 391 45.82 11.09 31.90
CA SER A 391 47.05 10.61 31.31
C SER A 391 47.58 9.26 31.80
N ARG A 392 48.36 8.64 30.90
CA ARG A 392 49.38 7.57 31.07
C ARG A 392 49.92 7.37 32.49
N THR A 393 49.99 6.11 32.93
CA THR A 393 51.24 5.39 33.28
C THR A 393 51.03 3.88 33.48
N ASN A 394 51.99 3.12 32.93
CA ASN A 394 52.59 1.84 33.34
C ASN A 394 51.83 0.49 33.30
N PHE A 395 52.53 -0.41 32.60
CA PHE A 395 52.47 -1.87 32.57
C PHE A 395 52.28 -2.54 33.94
N SER A 396 51.42 -3.56 33.99
CA SER A 396 51.75 -4.88 34.55
C SER A 396 50.76 -5.94 34.05
N GLN A 397 51.31 -7.11 33.71
CA GLN A 397 50.61 -8.32 33.30
C GLN A 397 49.85 -8.93 34.47
N GLU A 398 48.57 -9.29 34.30
CA GLU A 398 47.93 -10.38 35.05
C GLU A 398 46.93 -11.14 34.17
N GLN A 399 46.92 -12.47 34.35
CA GLN A 399 46.14 -13.48 33.63
C GLN A 399 44.64 -13.44 33.94
N PRO A 400 43.77 -14.01 33.09
CA PRO A 400 42.34 -14.12 33.39
C PRO A 400 42.06 -15.32 34.33
N PRO A 401 41.19 -15.18 35.34
CA PRO A 401 40.65 -16.33 36.04
C PRO A 401 39.51 -16.96 35.24
N PHE A 402 39.57 -18.28 35.13
CA PHE A 402 38.44 -19.15 34.78
C PHE A 402 37.24 -18.87 35.69
N GLN A 403 36.06 -18.62 35.11
CA GLN A 403 34.79 -18.80 35.80
C GLN A 403 33.89 -19.74 35.00
N GLN A 404 33.70 -20.92 35.58
CA GLN A 404 32.64 -21.86 35.25
C GLN A 404 31.29 -21.21 35.58
N GLN A 405 30.38 -21.13 34.61
CA GLN A 405 28.97 -20.88 34.89
C GLN A 405 28.17 -22.16 34.66
N GLN A 406 27.57 -22.60 35.76
CA GLN A 406 26.68 -23.75 35.89
C GLN A 406 25.32 -23.41 35.27
N LEU A 407 24.78 -24.34 34.49
CA LEU A 407 23.42 -24.33 33.96
C LEU A 407 22.40 -24.55 35.10
N PRO A 408 21.29 -23.79 35.18
CA PRO A 408 20.20 -24.15 36.06
C PRO A 408 19.35 -25.28 35.46
N PHE A 409 19.22 -26.35 36.24
CA PHE A 409 18.27 -27.44 36.07
C PHE A 409 16.82 -26.91 36.13
N TYR A 410 16.01 -27.23 35.13
CA TYR A 410 14.55 -27.12 35.21
C TYR A 410 13.93 -28.51 35.48
N PRO A 411 13.02 -28.64 36.45
CA PRO A 411 12.38 -29.90 36.77
C PRO A 411 11.31 -30.28 35.72
N VAL A 412 11.36 -31.54 35.32
CA VAL A 412 10.36 -32.24 34.49
C VAL A 412 9.05 -32.35 35.27
N GLN A 413 7.98 -31.71 34.80
CA GLN A 413 6.62 -31.97 35.26
C GLN A 413 5.87 -32.83 34.23
N ASN A 414 5.55 -34.06 34.64
CA ASN A 414 4.61 -34.96 34.00
C ASN A 414 3.18 -34.40 34.12
N TYR A 415 2.47 -34.29 33.00
CA TYR A 415 1.01 -34.23 33.00
C TYR A 415 0.42 -35.36 32.13
N PRO A 416 -0.66 -36.01 32.59
CA PRO A 416 -1.20 -37.19 31.96
C PRO A 416 -2.10 -36.85 30.75
N SER A 417 -2.01 -37.74 29.76
CA SER A 417 -2.85 -37.85 28.59
C SER A 417 -4.35 -37.93 28.92
N GLN A 418 -5.15 -37.01 28.40
CA GLN A 418 -6.59 -37.17 28.24
C GLN A 418 -6.93 -37.45 26.77
N GLN A 419 -7.42 -38.66 26.52
CA GLN A 419 -8.09 -39.05 25.30
C GLN A 419 -9.45 -38.34 25.24
N MET A 420 -9.68 -37.49 24.23
CA MET A 420 -11.03 -37.08 23.86
C MET A 420 -11.50 -37.90 22.66
N GLN A 421 -12.57 -38.64 22.89
CA GLN A 421 -13.36 -39.36 21.89
C GLN A 421 -14.02 -38.38 20.93
N GLN A 422 -13.78 -38.55 19.64
CA GLN A 422 -14.55 -37.91 18.58
C GLN A 422 -15.90 -38.62 18.45
N GLN A 423 -16.99 -37.94 18.80
CA GLN A 423 -18.33 -38.34 18.39
C GLN A 423 -18.62 -37.77 17.00
N GLN A 424 -18.79 -38.67 16.03
CA GLN A 424 -19.30 -38.39 14.70
C GLN A 424 -20.78 -38.00 14.80
N TYR A 425 -21.13 -36.81 14.30
CA TYR A 425 -22.50 -36.49 13.90
C TYR A 425 -22.56 -36.46 12.37
N GLN A 426 -23.17 -37.51 11.80
CA GLN A 426 -23.63 -37.54 10.42
C GLN A 426 -25.00 -36.87 10.35
N ALA A 427 -25.15 -35.86 9.48
CA ALA A 427 -26.44 -35.32 9.08
C ALA A 427 -26.78 -35.76 7.65
N PRO A 428 -28.06 -35.94 7.29
CA PRO A 428 -28.45 -36.66 6.09
C PRO A 428 -28.28 -35.84 4.81
N ILE A 429 -27.86 -36.55 3.77
CA ILE A 429 -27.76 -36.11 2.38
C ILE A 429 -29.19 -36.04 1.81
N ASP A 430 -29.64 -34.85 1.44
CA ASP A 430 -30.83 -34.69 0.60
C ASP A 430 -30.42 -34.41 -0.85
N SER A 431 -31.04 -35.15 -1.76
CA SER A 431 -30.60 -35.36 -3.13
C SER A 431 -31.60 -34.75 -4.09
N ARG A 432 -31.25 -33.59 -4.67
CA ARG A 432 -31.87 -33.10 -5.91
C ARG A 432 -30.78 -32.58 -6.85
N GLN A 433 -30.32 -33.50 -7.69
CA GLN A 433 -29.53 -33.21 -8.88
C GLN A 433 -30.40 -32.47 -9.89
N GLN A 434 -29.99 -31.26 -10.28
CA GLN A 434 -30.35 -30.67 -11.56
C GLN A 434 -29.09 -30.59 -12.41
N ILE A 435 -29.15 -31.27 -13.56
CA ILE A 435 -28.15 -31.30 -14.61
C ILE A 435 -28.13 -29.90 -15.25
N LEU A 436 -26.99 -29.21 -15.21
CA LEU A 436 -26.78 -27.94 -15.92
C LEU A 436 -25.53 -28.05 -16.80
N LEU A 437 -25.77 -27.83 -18.09
CA LEU A 437 -24.79 -27.88 -19.16
C LEU A 437 -23.68 -26.82 -19.01
N THR A 438 -22.51 -27.21 -19.49
CA THR A 438 -21.27 -26.46 -19.62
C THR A 438 -21.38 -25.20 -20.49
N GLY A 439 -20.74 -24.11 -20.08
CA GLY A 439 -20.10 -23.20 -21.05
C GLY A 439 -20.35 -21.69 -21.01
N GLN A 440 -20.96 -21.08 -19.98
CA GLN A 440 -21.05 -19.61 -19.87
C GLN A 440 -20.86 -19.14 -18.40
N PRO A 441 -20.02 -18.12 -18.13
CA PRO A 441 -19.91 -17.56 -16.79
C PRO A 441 -21.18 -16.77 -16.44
N ILE A 442 -21.82 -17.16 -15.33
CA ILE A 442 -22.90 -16.42 -14.70
C ILE A 442 -22.28 -15.23 -13.96
N TYR A 443 -22.53 -14.01 -14.44
CA TYR A 443 -22.15 -12.78 -13.75
C TYR A 443 -23.01 -12.60 -12.49
N TYR A 444 -22.39 -12.70 -11.31
CA TYR A 444 -22.99 -12.17 -10.10
C TYR A 444 -22.84 -10.65 -10.10
N SER A 445 -23.96 -9.94 -9.93
CA SER A 445 -24.01 -8.49 -9.85
C SER A 445 -23.31 -7.98 -8.60
N GLN A 446 -22.05 -7.56 -8.73
CA GLN A 446 -21.46 -6.56 -7.85
C GLN A 446 -21.62 -5.21 -8.55
N ASN A 447 -22.60 -4.43 -8.09
CA ASN A 447 -22.89 -3.02 -8.39
C ASN A 447 -22.34 -2.48 -9.73
N ALA A 448 -23.15 -2.64 -10.77
CA ALA A 448 -22.99 -1.97 -12.05
C ALA A 448 -23.25 -0.46 -11.89
N ILE A 449 -22.19 0.35 -11.87
CA ILE A 449 -22.27 1.81 -12.09
C ILE A 449 -21.56 2.21 -13.40
N TYR A 450 -20.83 1.29 -14.04
CA TYR A 450 -20.16 1.56 -15.32
C TYR A 450 -20.73 0.70 -16.46
N SER A 451 -22.02 0.89 -16.74
CA SER A 451 -22.63 0.49 -18.01
C SER A 451 -23.10 1.78 -18.69
N ALA A 452 -22.45 2.18 -19.79
CA ALA A 452 -22.94 3.28 -20.61
C ALA A 452 -24.32 2.90 -21.19
N PRO A 453 -25.38 3.71 -21.03
CA PRO A 453 -26.67 3.38 -21.61
C PRO A 453 -26.64 3.60 -23.14
N PRO A 454 -27.28 2.72 -23.94
CA PRO A 454 -27.43 2.94 -25.37
C PRO A 454 -28.30 4.18 -25.63
N ARG A 455 -27.85 5.05 -26.54
CA ARG A 455 -28.59 6.24 -27.00
C ARG A 455 -29.97 5.83 -27.54
N ALA A 456 -31.03 6.24 -26.83
CA ALA A 456 -32.37 6.34 -27.37
C ALA A 456 -32.98 7.68 -26.95
N GLN A 457 -33.51 8.41 -27.93
CA GLN A 457 -34.22 9.69 -27.78
C GLN A 457 -35.52 9.47 -27.01
N MET A 458 -35.79 10.23 -25.93
CA MET A 458 -37.15 10.58 -25.45
C MET A 458 -37.13 11.75 -24.44
N ALA A 459 -38.28 12.41 -24.35
CA ALA A 459 -38.62 13.79 -23.95
C ALA A 459 -38.37 14.21 -22.48
N PRO A 460 -38.40 15.52 -22.14
CA PRO A 460 -37.94 16.04 -20.85
C PRO A 460 -38.99 15.91 -19.74
N ILE A 461 -38.54 15.47 -18.57
CA ILE A 461 -39.30 15.53 -17.32
C ILE A 461 -38.76 16.71 -16.50
N ASN A 462 -39.67 17.63 -16.18
CA ASN A 462 -39.43 18.84 -15.40
C ASN A 462 -39.29 18.47 -13.92
N TYR A 463 -38.11 18.66 -13.32
CA TYR A 463 -37.96 18.73 -11.86
C TYR A 463 -37.51 20.13 -11.48
N ASN A 464 -38.43 20.81 -10.81
CA ASN A 464 -38.24 22.14 -10.23
C ASN A 464 -37.59 21.95 -8.85
N TYR A 465 -36.30 22.24 -8.73
CA TYR A 465 -35.60 22.29 -7.45
C TYR A 465 -34.99 23.69 -7.28
N ASN A 466 -35.35 24.34 -6.18
CA ASN A 466 -34.99 25.71 -5.86
C ASN A 466 -33.48 25.83 -5.59
N ASP A 467 -32.76 26.45 -6.52
CA ASP A 467 -31.41 26.98 -6.32
C ASP A 467 -31.46 28.32 -5.59
N LYS A 468 -30.97 28.36 -4.35
CA LYS A 468 -30.33 29.56 -3.80
C LYS A 468 -29.09 29.12 -3.00
N TYR A 469 -27.95 29.68 -3.40
CA TYR A 469 -26.60 29.58 -2.82
C TYR A 469 -25.74 28.39 -3.23
N VAL A 470 -25.17 28.44 -4.44
CA VAL A 470 -23.81 27.95 -4.68
C VAL A 470 -23.08 28.97 -5.54
N SER A 471 -22.23 29.78 -4.90
CA SER A 471 -21.25 30.60 -5.63
C SER A 471 -20.21 29.69 -6.26
N THR A 472 -20.18 29.66 -7.59
CA THR A 472 -19.04 29.21 -8.39
C THR A 472 -17.84 30.10 -8.07
N ASN A 473 -17.00 29.67 -7.12
CA ASN A 473 -15.63 30.17 -6.90
C ASN A 473 -14.94 29.23 -5.90
N LEU A 474 -14.70 27.97 -6.29
CA LEU A 474 -13.62 27.20 -5.68
C LEU A 474 -12.32 27.67 -6.34
N ILE A 475 -11.70 28.68 -5.74
CA ILE A 475 -10.32 29.03 -6.01
C ILE A 475 -9.48 27.78 -5.75
N SER A 476 -8.56 27.45 -6.64
CA SER A 476 -7.54 26.42 -6.46
C SER A 476 -6.66 26.80 -5.26
N ILE A 477 -7.01 26.32 -4.06
CA ILE A 477 -6.20 26.49 -2.87
C ILE A 477 -5.08 25.44 -2.93
N HIS A 478 -3.98 25.79 -3.59
CA HIS A 478 -2.72 25.06 -3.47
C HIS A 478 -1.94 25.64 -2.28
N PRO A 479 -1.43 24.84 -1.32
CA PRO A 479 -0.62 25.35 -0.20
C PRO A 479 0.75 25.96 -0.60
N ARG A 480 1.03 26.10 -1.90
CA ARG A 480 2.38 26.43 -2.42
C ARG A 480 2.44 27.25 -3.70
N PHE A 481 1.32 27.63 -4.33
CA PHE A 481 1.37 28.44 -5.55
C PHE A 481 0.16 29.38 -5.63
N HIS A 482 0.43 30.68 -5.64
CA HIS A 482 -0.50 31.71 -6.12
C HIS A 482 0.02 32.27 -7.45
N ASP A 483 -0.88 32.49 -8.41
CA ASP A 483 -0.57 33.21 -9.65
C ASP A 483 -0.27 34.69 -9.32
N SER A 484 0.94 35.13 -9.65
CA SER A 484 1.29 36.55 -9.66
C SER A 484 1.16 37.08 -11.08
N SER A 485 0.04 37.73 -11.38
CA SER A 485 -0.10 38.55 -12.58
C SER A 485 -0.82 39.86 -12.28
N SER A 486 -0.06 40.89 -11.89
CA SER A 486 -0.36 42.29 -12.19
C SER A 486 0.82 43.18 -11.79
N GLY A 487 1.36 43.96 -12.74
CA GLY A 487 2.13 45.16 -12.41
C GLY A 487 3.48 45.29 -13.12
N SER A 488 3.47 46.00 -14.25
CA SER A 488 4.64 46.56 -14.93
C SER A 488 5.33 47.68 -14.13
N SER A 489 6.67 47.66 -14.00
CA SER A 489 7.59 48.77 -14.40
C SER A 489 9.03 48.56 -13.88
N THR A 490 9.96 48.41 -14.84
CA THR A 490 11.41 48.80 -14.95
C THR A 490 12.37 49.00 -13.75
N PRO A 491 13.71 48.85 -13.98
CA PRO A 491 14.67 48.40 -12.98
C PRO A 491 15.62 49.49 -12.44
N SER A 492 16.21 49.26 -11.26
CA SER A 492 17.44 49.94 -10.83
C SER A 492 18.36 49.01 -10.02
N VAL A 493 19.64 49.07 -10.39
CA VAL A 493 20.82 48.39 -9.82
C VAL A 493 21.24 49.07 -8.52
N GLN A 494 21.59 48.31 -7.47
CA GLN A 494 22.84 48.50 -6.68
C GLN A 494 23.04 47.46 -5.56
N SER A 495 24.29 47.41 -5.12
CA SER A 495 25.04 46.33 -4.49
C SER A 495 25.05 46.30 -2.95
N SER A 496 25.47 45.15 -2.43
CA SER A 496 26.32 44.92 -1.25
C SER A 496 25.78 45.24 0.16
N SER A 497 25.63 44.20 0.99
CA SER A 497 26.58 43.87 2.09
C SER A 497 25.88 43.00 3.14
N GLN A 498 26.42 41.79 3.33
CA GLN A 498 26.08 40.94 4.47
C GLN A 498 26.71 41.49 5.76
N VAL A 499 25.89 41.65 6.79
CA VAL A 499 26.33 41.77 8.18
C VAL A 499 25.45 40.86 9.04
N ILE A 500 26.10 39.95 9.77
CA ILE A 500 25.51 38.99 10.70
C ILE A 500 25.62 39.53 12.14
N HIS A 501 24.60 39.18 12.95
CA HIS A 501 24.53 39.05 14.43
C HIS A 501 23.55 40.01 15.14
N PRO A 502 22.98 39.65 16.33
CA PRO A 502 22.63 38.32 16.86
C PRO A 502 21.21 38.24 17.50
N MET A 503 20.75 37.01 17.74
CA MET A 503 19.62 36.66 18.63
C MET A 503 19.73 37.30 20.03
N LYS A 504 18.64 37.91 20.52
CA LYS A 504 18.28 37.93 21.95
C LYS A 504 16.75 37.97 22.19
N SER A 505 16.25 36.83 22.67
CA SER A 505 15.37 36.61 23.84
C SER A 505 14.17 37.53 24.13
N SER A 506 12.99 36.90 24.26
CA SER A 506 12.04 37.09 25.40
C SER A 506 10.96 36.00 25.31
N ILE A 507 11.02 34.91 26.08
CA ILE A 507 10.49 34.70 27.46
C ILE A 507 8.96 34.86 27.58
N TYR A 508 8.33 33.76 27.97
CA TYR A 508 6.92 33.42 28.22
C TYR A 508 6.06 34.38 29.06
N ARG A 509 4.72 34.32 28.84
CA ARG A 509 3.75 34.15 29.93
C ARG A 509 2.47 33.41 29.50
N LYS A 510 2.08 32.41 30.31
CA LYS A 510 0.85 31.60 30.25
C LYS A 510 -0.37 32.38 30.77
N THR A 511 -1.58 32.03 30.29
CA THR A 511 -2.80 31.75 31.09
C THR A 511 -3.85 31.07 30.18
N SER A 512 -4.08 29.75 30.26
CA SER A 512 -5.16 29.04 31.00
C SER A 512 -6.60 29.48 30.71
N THR A 513 -7.37 28.72 29.90
CA THR A 513 -8.50 27.86 30.32
C THR A 513 -9.27 27.23 29.12
N SER A 514 -9.72 25.98 29.32
CA SER A 514 -10.83 25.22 28.67
C SER A 514 -10.79 24.77 27.19
N THR A 515 -10.54 23.46 27.04
CA THR A 515 -11.28 22.46 26.22
C THR A 515 -11.58 22.72 24.74
N ILE A 516 -10.60 22.47 23.86
CA ILE A 516 -10.81 21.82 22.54
C ILE A 516 -9.55 20.96 22.26
N GLN A 517 -9.60 19.67 22.61
CA GLN A 517 -8.40 18.85 22.80
C GLN A 517 -8.12 17.82 21.68
N SER A 518 -8.51 18.08 20.43
CA SER A 518 -8.21 17.15 19.30
C SER A 518 -7.58 17.78 18.05
N GLY A 519 -7.67 19.10 17.86
CA GLY A 519 -6.95 19.80 16.78
C GLY A 519 -5.55 20.25 17.18
N ASP A 520 -5.38 20.59 18.46
CA ASP A 520 -4.13 21.10 19.02
C ASP A 520 -2.98 20.10 18.97
N SER A 521 -3.24 18.79 19.02
CA SER A 521 -2.20 17.76 18.96
C SER A 521 -1.67 17.56 17.55
N LEU A 522 -2.52 17.65 16.53
CA LEU A 522 -2.10 17.54 15.13
C LEU A 522 -1.33 18.78 14.70
N THR A 523 -1.82 19.98 15.05
CA THR A 523 -1.08 21.23 14.78
C THR A 523 0.23 21.24 15.55
N LYS A 524 0.27 20.80 16.83
CA LYS A 524 1.53 20.66 17.58
C LYS A 524 2.43 19.56 17.03
N SER A 525 1.89 18.49 16.46
CA SER A 525 2.68 17.42 15.83
C SER A 525 3.25 17.86 14.49
N GLN A 526 2.46 18.56 13.67
CA GLN A 526 2.90 19.16 12.41
C GLN A 526 3.92 20.26 12.66
N GLN A 527 3.66 21.12 13.64
CA GLN A 527 4.56 22.17 14.07
C GLN A 527 5.82 21.59 14.72
N SER A 528 5.72 20.54 15.53
CA SER A 528 6.89 19.86 16.10
C SER A 528 7.69 19.10 15.03
N MET A 529 7.06 18.53 14.00
CA MET A 529 7.76 17.92 12.87
C MET A 529 8.46 19.00 12.04
N TYR A 530 7.78 20.12 11.78
CA TYR A 530 8.33 21.25 11.05
C TYR A 530 9.49 21.89 11.81
N GLU A 531 9.32 22.18 13.11
CA GLU A 531 10.33 22.74 14.00
C GLU A 531 11.51 21.77 14.18
N TYR A 532 11.26 20.47 14.37
CA TYR A 532 12.33 19.47 14.47
C TYR A 532 13.10 19.33 13.15
N ALA A 533 12.42 19.42 12.01
CA ALA A 533 13.05 19.32 10.71
C ALA A 533 13.81 20.60 10.31
N ASN A 534 13.37 21.78 10.75
CA ASN A 534 14.10 23.04 10.60
C ASN A 534 15.28 23.17 11.57
N VAL A 535 15.14 22.72 12.83
CA VAL A 535 16.22 22.79 13.84
C VAL A 535 17.41 21.90 13.49
N ASN A 536 17.20 20.87 12.67
CA ASN A 536 18.23 19.93 12.24
C ASN A 536 18.66 20.12 10.76
N ASN A 537 18.27 21.22 10.09
CA ASN A 537 18.52 21.47 8.65
C ASN A 537 18.08 20.29 7.75
N ILE A 538 17.03 19.55 8.14
CA ILE A 538 16.54 18.37 7.40
C ILE A 538 15.72 18.79 6.17
N LEU A 539 15.17 20.02 6.16
CA LEU A 539 14.34 20.56 5.07
C LEU A 539 15.02 21.59 4.17
N ASP A 540 16.28 21.97 4.46
CA ASP A 540 17.04 22.94 3.67
C ASP A 540 17.30 22.48 2.23
N ASP A 541 17.09 21.19 1.91
CA ASP A 541 17.29 20.63 0.58
C ASP A 541 15.98 20.18 -0.10
N THR A 542 14.85 20.82 0.25
CA THR A 542 13.60 20.65 -0.52
C THR A 542 13.59 21.54 -1.76
N THR A 543 14.59 21.38 -2.62
CA THR A 543 14.54 21.93 -3.98
C THR A 543 13.48 21.17 -4.78
N SER A 544 12.25 21.70 -4.73
CA SER A 544 11.27 21.49 -5.80
C SER A 544 11.96 21.82 -7.13
N ARG A 545 11.64 21.09 -8.21
CA ARG A 545 12.13 21.35 -9.58
C ARG A 545 11.84 22.78 -10.09
N PHE A 546 11.14 23.59 -9.30
CA PHE A 546 10.74 24.96 -9.59
C PHE A 546 11.31 26.01 -8.61
N GLY A 547 12.30 25.68 -7.77
CA GLY A 547 13.08 26.66 -6.98
C GLY A 547 12.69 26.80 -5.50
N GLU A 548 13.52 27.55 -4.76
CA GLU A 548 13.39 27.86 -3.32
C GLU A 548 12.16 28.73 -3.05
N VAL A 549 11.28 28.30 -2.13
CA VAL A 549 10.24 29.16 -1.55
C VAL A 549 10.14 28.88 -0.05
N ASP A 550 10.46 29.88 0.76
CA ASP A 550 10.35 29.85 2.21
C ASP A 550 8.88 29.83 2.64
N THR A 551 8.43 28.66 3.12
CA THR A 551 7.04 28.42 3.52
C THR A 551 6.61 29.13 4.80
N VAL A 552 7.54 29.74 5.55
CA VAL A 552 7.25 30.39 6.86
C VAL A 552 6.64 31.77 6.70
N GLU A 553 7.14 32.58 5.75
CA GLU A 553 6.68 33.96 5.56
C GLU A 553 5.21 34.00 5.08
N ALA A 554 4.81 33.04 4.25
CA ALA A 554 3.45 32.89 3.72
C ALA A 554 2.40 32.44 4.77
N MET A 555 2.80 31.74 5.83
CA MET A 555 1.88 31.35 6.90
C MET A 555 1.57 32.50 7.87
N SER A 556 2.44 33.50 7.98
CA SER A 556 2.23 34.68 8.83
C SER A 556 1.17 35.64 8.28
N THR A 557 1.01 35.69 6.95
CA THR A 557 0.12 36.63 6.26
C THR A 557 -1.36 36.20 6.28
N LEU A 558 -1.66 34.93 6.55
CA LEU A 558 -3.02 34.38 6.61
C LEU A 558 -3.72 34.59 7.97
N GLY A 559 -3.06 35.24 8.94
CA GLY A 559 -3.56 35.39 10.31
C GLY A 559 -4.06 36.78 10.72
N LEU A 560 -4.15 37.77 9.82
CA LEU A 560 -4.40 39.17 10.22
C LEU A 560 -5.45 39.98 9.44
N GLU A 561 -6.34 39.35 8.65
CA GLU A 561 -7.42 40.10 7.96
C GLU A 561 -8.86 39.69 8.34
N GLU A 562 -9.10 39.24 9.57
CA GLU A 562 -10.46 39.20 10.15
C GLU A 562 -10.52 40.06 11.42
N SER A 563 -10.22 41.36 11.31
CA SER A 563 -10.74 42.38 12.23
C SER A 563 -10.67 43.78 11.61
N LYS A 564 -11.57 44.05 10.65
CA LYS A 564 -12.02 45.41 10.30
C LYS A 564 -13.12 45.34 9.22
N ASN A 565 -14.35 45.12 9.69
CA ASN A 565 -15.59 45.83 9.37
C ASN A 565 -16.81 45.00 9.77
#